data_AF-A0A5E4ZE37-F1
#
_entry.id   AF-A0A5E4ZE37-F1
#
_cell.length_a   1.000
_cell.length_b   1.000
_cell.length_c   1.000
_cell.angle_alpha   90.00
_cell.angle_beta   90.00
_cell.angle_gamma   90.00
#
_symmetry.space_group_name_H-M   'P 1'
#
loop_
_entity.id
_entity.type
_entity.pdbx_description
1 polymer ?
#
loop_
_entity_poly.entity_id
_entity_poly.type
_entity_poly.pdbx_seq_one_letter_code
_entity_poly.pdbx_strand_id
1 'polypeptide(L)' 'MRKASLSLLIAALTLAGCAASPKLLPPQSKPQLDSALAAVCEIPDEPGAADYDVWQAWGEHVVLPSLTTFYHPAQ' A
#
# COMPACT_ATOMS: atom_id res chain seq x y z
N MET A 1 -7.60 27.72 -30.70
CA MET A 1 -6.54 28.17 -29.75
C MET A 1 -6.54 27.41 -28.41
N ARG A 2 -7.68 27.04 -27.81
CA ARG A 2 -7.71 26.32 -26.50
C ARG A 2 -7.02 24.93 -26.49
N LYS A 3 -7.14 24.15 -27.57
CA LYS A 3 -6.49 22.82 -27.67
C LYS A 3 -4.97 22.88 -27.64
N ALA A 4 -4.37 23.84 -28.34
CA ALA A 4 -2.91 24.02 -28.37
C ALA A 4 -2.35 24.42 -27.00
N SER A 5 -3.08 25.24 -26.24
CA SER A 5 -2.70 25.61 -24.87
C SER A 5 -2.77 24.43 -23.90
N LEU A 6 -3.78 23.57 -24.00
CA LEU A 6 -3.90 22.35 -23.20
C LEU A 6 -2.76 21.36 -23.47
N SER A 7 -2.43 21.13 -24.74
CA SER A 7 -1.31 20.26 -25.09
C SER A 7 0.03 20.77 -24.56
N LEU A 8 0.22 22.09 -24.55
CA LEU A 8 1.44 22.72 -24.07
C LEU A 8 1.57 22.61 -22.54
N LEU A 9 0.46 22.72 -21.80
CA LEU A 9 0.42 22.51 -20.36
C LEU A 9 0.73 21.06 -19.97
N ILE A 10 0.17 20.08 -20.70
CA ILE A 10 0.45 18.65 -20.47
C ILE A 10 1.93 18.35 -20.72
N ALA A 11 2.49 18.87 -21.81
CA ALA A 11 3.91 18.70 -22.14
C ALA A 11 4.84 19.32 -21.07
N ALA A 12 4.47 20.48 -20.52
CA ALA A 12 5.22 21.11 -19.43
C ALA A 12 5.14 20.29 -18.13
N LEU A 13 3.97 19.70 -17.82
CA LEU A 13 3.77 18.89 -16.63
C LEU A 13 4.57 17.58 -16.67
N THR A 14 4.58 16.89 -17.81
CA THR A 14 5.33 15.63 -17.96
C THR A 14 6.85 15.85 -17.94
N LEU A 15 7.33 16.96 -18.47
CA LEU A 15 8.76 17.27 -18.50
C LEU A 15 9.29 17.69 -17.12
N ALA A 16 8.51 18.46 -16.35
CA ALA A 16 8.89 18.84 -14.98
C ALA A 16 8.79 17.67 -13.98
N GLY A 17 7.84 16.75 -14.17
CA GLY A 17 7.65 15.59 -13.29
C GLY A 17 8.81 14.58 -13.32
N CYS A 18 9.49 14.42 -14.46
CA CYS A 18 10.62 13.50 -14.57
C CYS A 18 11.91 14.02 -13.90
N ALA A 19 12.13 15.33 -13.85
CA ALA A 19 13.32 15.93 -13.23
C ALA A 19 13.18 16.11 -11.71
N ALA A 20 11.95 16.13 -11.20
CA ALA A 20 11.66 16.26 -9.77
C ALA A 20 11.64 14.91 -9.03
N SER A 21 11.79 13.78 -9.74
CA SER A 21 11.88 12.47 -9.09
C SER A 21 13.17 12.43 -8.26
N PRO A 22 13.09 12.35 -6.92
CA PRO A 22 14.26 12.19 -6.09
C PRO A 22 15.00 10.96 -6.59
N LYS A 23 16.28 11.13 -6.92
CA LYS A 23 17.14 10.01 -7.28
C LYS A 23 17.04 9.02 -6.12
N LEU A 24 16.38 7.88 -6.33
CA LEU A 24 16.27 6.79 -5.37
C LEU A 24 17.70 6.35 -5.06
N LEU A 25 18.26 6.91 -3.99
CA LEU A 25 19.51 6.42 -3.44
C LEU A 25 19.25 4.97 -3.07
N PRO A 26 20.15 4.03 -3.42
CA PRO A 26 20.05 2.69 -2.91
C PRO A 26 19.90 2.79 -1.39
N PRO A 27 18.89 2.15 -0.77
CA PRO A 27 18.79 2.14 0.67
C PRO A 27 20.12 1.66 1.24
N GLN A 28 20.78 2.47 2.07
CA GLN A 28 22.13 2.20 2.56
C GLN A 28 22.23 0.93 3.42
N SER A 29 21.08 0.39 3.82
CA SER A 29 20.94 -0.90 4.45
C SER A 29 19.63 -1.52 3.96
N LYS A 30 19.68 -2.80 3.58
CA LYS A 30 18.46 -3.62 3.55
C LYS A 30 17.86 -3.52 4.95
N PRO A 31 16.61 -3.04 5.13
CA PRO A 31 15.96 -3.09 6.42
C PRO A 31 16.08 -4.54 6.90
N GLN A 32 16.65 -4.74 8.08
CA GLN A 32 16.61 -6.08 8.66
C GLN A 32 15.14 -6.39 8.84
N LEU A 33 14.72 -7.55 8.32
CA LEU A 33 13.38 -8.08 8.56
C LEU A 33 13.30 -8.18 10.08
N ASP A 34 12.54 -7.30 10.73
CA ASP A 34 12.41 -7.36 12.17
C ASP A 34 11.86 -8.75 12.52
N SER A 35 12.27 -9.29 13.67
CA SER A 35 11.85 -10.64 14.07
C SER A 35 10.31 -10.74 14.21
N ALA A 36 9.62 -9.59 14.27
CA ALA A 36 8.17 -9.49 14.24
C ALA A 36 7.59 -9.83 12.86
N LEU A 37 8.22 -9.43 11.75
CA LEU A 37 7.78 -9.73 10.39
C LEU A 37 8.05 -11.18 9.98
N ALA A 38 8.96 -11.87 10.68
CA ALA A 38 9.15 -13.33 10.54
C ALA A 38 8.20 -14.15 11.45
N ALA A 39 7.40 -13.51 12.30
CA ALA A 39 6.46 -14.21 13.15
C ALA A 39 5.35 -14.88 12.32
N VAL A 40 4.81 -15.98 12.85
CA VAL A 40 3.67 -16.64 12.23
C VAL A 40 2.45 -15.73 12.33
N CYS A 41 1.91 -15.33 11.19
CA CYS A 41 0.62 -14.65 11.12
C CYS A 41 -0.48 -15.70 11.18
N GLU A 42 -1.30 -15.70 12.23
CA GLU A 42 -2.55 -16.45 12.24
C GLU A 42 -3.57 -15.75 11.35
N ILE A 43 -3.85 -16.36 10.19
CA ILE A 43 -4.86 -15.89 9.26
C ILE A 43 -6.18 -16.57 9.65
N PRO A 44 -7.27 -15.83 9.89
CA PRO A 44 -8.58 -16.40 10.15
C PRO A 44 -9.07 -17.27 8.98
N ASP A 45 -9.92 -18.25 9.26
CA ASP A 45 -10.52 -19.08 8.21
C ASP A 45 -11.37 -18.24 7.25
N GLU A 46 -11.26 -18.55 5.95
CA GLU A 46 -11.98 -17.84 4.90
C GLU A 46 -13.47 -18.22 4.85
N PRO A 47 -14.35 -17.32 4.36
CA PRO A 47 -15.75 -17.65 4.17
C PRO A 47 -15.94 -18.75 3.11
N GLY A 48 -16.76 -19.75 3.41
CA GLY A 48 -17.12 -20.80 2.44
C GLY A 48 -18.09 -20.36 1.32
N ALA A 49 -18.54 -19.11 1.34
CA ALA A 49 -19.47 -18.56 0.36
C ALA A 49 -18.71 -17.78 -0.74
N ALA A 50 -19.09 -17.98 -2.01
CA ALA A 50 -18.57 -17.22 -3.15
C ALA A 50 -19.34 -15.89 -3.35
N ASP A 51 -19.64 -15.19 -2.27
CA ASP A 51 -20.41 -13.96 -2.25
C ASP A 51 -19.51 -12.78 -1.86
N TYR A 52 -19.43 -11.77 -2.73
CA TYR A 52 -18.51 -10.64 -2.55
C TYR A 52 -18.79 -9.84 -1.28
N ASP A 53 -20.06 -9.65 -0.91
CA ASP A 53 -20.44 -8.87 0.27
C ASP A 53 -20.04 -9.63 1.55
N VAL A 54 -20.15 -10.95 1.54
CA VAL A 54 -19.66 -11.81 2.63
C VAL A 54 -18.14 -11.70 2.78
N TRP A 55 -17.41 -11.69 1.67
CA TRP A 55 -15.96 -11.50 1.67
C TRP A 55 -15.55 -10.12 2.19
N GLN A 56 -16.27 -9.07 1.79
CA GLN A 56 -16.01 -7.72 2.26
C GLN A 56 -16.28 -7.60 3.77
N ALA A 57 -17.42 -8.09 4.24
CA ALA A 57 -17.76 -8.10 5.66
C ALA A 57 -16.75 -8.90 6.50
N TRP A 58 -16.26 -10.03 6.01
CA TRP A 58 -15.23 -10.81 6.67
C TRP A 58 -13.90 -10.05 6.77
N GLY A 59 -13.48 -9.36 5.70
CA GLY A 59 -12.29 -8.51 5.74
C GLY A 59 -12.41 -7.40 6.79
N GLU A 60 -13.54 -6.70 6.81
CA GLU A 60 -13.77 -5.56 7.70
C GLU A 60 -13.93 -5.96 9.17
N HIS A 61 -14.64 -7.06 9.45
CA HIS A 61 -15.03 -7.43 10.81
C HIS A 61 -14.21 -8.56 11.43
N VAL A 62 -13.45 -9.32 10.64
CA VAL A 62 -12.65 -10.45 11.14
C VAL A 62 -11.15 -10.19 10.93
N VAL A 63 -10.74 -9.88 9.69
CA VAL A 63 -9.32 -9.73 9.36
C VAL A 63 -8.72 -8.43 9.92
N LEU A 64 -9.35 -7.28 9.69
CA LEU A 64 -8.77 -6.02 10.18
C LEU A 64 -8.63 -5.97 11.72
N PRO A 65 -9.63 -6.42 12.51
CA PRO A 65 -9.48 -6.45 13.96
C PRO A 65 -8.43 -7.44 14.46
N SER A 66 -8.29 -8.61 13.83
CA SER A 66 -7.27 -9.58 14.22
C SER A 66 -5.85 -9.01 14.05
N LEU A 67 -5.62 -8.23 13.00
CA LEU A 67 -4.34 -7.55 12.76
C LEU A 67 -4.03 -6.46 13.79
N THR A 68 -5.04 -5.78 14.34
CA THR A 68 -4.81 -4.76 15.38
C THR A 68 -4.40 -5.35 16.74
N THR A 69 -4.71 -6.62 17.01
CA THR A 69 -4.28 -7.31 18.24
C THR A 69 -2.77 -7.58 18.27
N PHE A 70 -2.13 -7.65 17.09
CA PHE A 70 -0.68 -7.85 16.96
C PHE A 70 0.13 -6.55 16.94
N TYR A 71 -0.52 -5.38 16.94
CA TYR A 71 0.16 -4.09 17.01
C TYR A 71 0.39 -3.68 18.47
N HIS A 72 1.43 -4.25 19.11
CA HIS A 72 1.97 -3.69 20.34
C HIS A 72 2.95 -2.57 19.95
N PRO A 73 2.65 -1.28 20.17
CA PRO A 73 3.65 -0.24 19.96
C PRO A 73 4.79 -0.52 20.95
N ALA A 74 5.97 -0.80 20.41
CA ALA A 74 7.18 -0.91 21.20
C ALA A 74 7.32 0.34 22.08
N GLN A 75 7.31 0.15 23.41
CA GLN A 75 7.75 1.17 24.37
C GLN A 75 9.27 1.29 24.33
#